data_AF-A0A0A0LGL8-F1
#
_entry.id   AF-A0A0A0LGL8-F1
#
_cell.length_a   1.000
_cell.length_b   1.000
_cell.length_c   1.000
_cell.angle_alpha   90.00
_cell.angle_beta   90.00
_cell.angle_gamma   90.00
#
_symmetry.space_group_name_H-M   'P 1'
#
loop_
_entity.id
_entity.type
_entity.pdbx_description
1 polymer ?
#
loop_
_entity_poly.entity_id
_entity_poly.type
_entity_poly.pdbx_seq_one_letter_code
_entity_poly.pdbx_strand_id
1 'polypeptide(L)' 'MHMFLYQILRGIAYCHSHRVFHRDLKPQNPLIDRRTNALKLVDFGLARALGILVRTFTHEV' A
#
# COMPACT_ATOMS: atom_id res chain seq x y z
N MET A 1 9.91 13.95 13.03
CA MET A 1 8.86 13.79 11.99
C MET A 1 9.28 12.98 10.76
N HIS A 2 10.58 12.77 10.48
CA HIS A 2 11.05 12.10 9.26
C HIS A 2 10.99 10.54 9.26
N MET A 3 10.75 9.91 10.41
CA MET A 3 10.82 8.45 10.54
C MET A 3 9.65 7.70 9.87
N PHE A 4 8.42 8.24 9.89
CA PHE A 4 7.27 7.58 9.28
C PHE A 4 7.25 7.70 7.76
N LEU A 5 7.68 8.84 7.20
CA LEU A 5 7.82 9.00 5.75
C LEU A 5 8.80 7.97 5.18
N TYR A 6 9.94 7.77 5.86
CA TYR A 6 10.89 6.73 5.47
C TYR A 6 10.27 5.33 5.48
N GLN A 7 9.52 4.97 6.51
CA GLN A 7 8.86 3.66 6.60
C GLN A 7 7.78 3.48 5.52
N ILE A 8 7.01 4.53 5.21
CA ILE A 8 6.05 4.54 4.10
C ILE A 8 6.76 4.30 2.77
N LEU A 9 7.81 5.06 2.48
CA LEU A 9 8.58 4.91 1.24
C LEU A 9 9.21 3.53 1.12
N ARG A 10 9.74 2.97 2.23
CA ARG A 10 10.25 1.60 2.28
C ARG A 10 9.15 0.56 2.00
N GLY A 11 7.96 0.72 2.57
CA GLY A 11 6.81 -0.15 2.32
C GLY A 11 6.34 -0.09 0.86
N ILE A 12 6.29 1.11 0.27
CA ILE A 12 5.94 1.30 -1.14
C ILE A 12 7.00 0.70 -2.06
N ALA A 13 8.29 0.91 -1.77
CA ALA A 13 9.38 0.31 -2.53
C ALA A 13 9.30 -1.23 -2.50
N TYR A 14 8.97 -1.82 -1.35
CA TYR A 14 8.72 -3.25 -1.22
C TYR A 14 7.56 -3.70 -2.13
N CYS A 15 6.42 -3.00 -2.11
CA CYS A 15 5.29 -3.31 -3.00
C CYS A 15 5.70 -3.27 -4.48
N HIS A 16 6.44 -2.23 -4.89
CA HIS A 16 6.88 -2.07 -6.27
C HIS A 16 7.87 -3.16 -6.70
N SER A 17 8.78 -3.59 -5.82
CA SER A 17 9.68 -4.73 -6.10
C SER A 17 8.92 -6.04 -6.33
N HIS A 18 7.72 -6.17 -5.77
CA HIS A 18 6.80 -7.29 -5.97
C HIS A 18 5.77 -7.04 -7.09
N ARG A 19 6.00 -6.01 -7.93
CA ARG A 19 5.09 -5.61 -9.00
C ARG A 19 3.68 -5.28 -8.51
N VAL A 20 3.51 -4.79 -7.29
CA VAL A 20 2.23 -4.36 -6.74
C VAL A 20 2.21 -2.85 -6.58
N PHE A 21 1.22 -2.19 -7.17
CA PHE A 21 0.90 -0.80 -6.84
C PHE A 21 -0.16 -0.75 -5.74
N HIS A 22 0.08 0.04 -4.68
CA HIS A 22 -0.89 0.22 -3.59
C HIS A 22 -2.13 1.02 -4.03
N ARG A 23 -1.93 2.08 -4.84
CA ARG A 23 -2.94 2.98 -5.45
C ARG A 23 -3.89 3.75 -4.52
N ASP A 24 -4.05 3.34 -3.27
CA ASP A 24 -4.83 4.05 -2.25
C ASP A 24 -3.97 4.44 -1.05
N LEU A 25 -2.92 5.24 -1.28
CA LEU A 25 -2.11 5.74 -0.17
C LEU A 25 -2.71 7.04 0.37
N LYS A 26 -3.39 6.96 1.51
CA LYS A 26 -3.99 8.08 2.24
C LYS A 26 -3.57 8.05 3.72
N PRO A 27 -3.65 9.16 4.47
CA PRO A 27 -3.18 9.22 5.86
C PRO A 27 -3.81 8.19 6.82
N GLN A 28 -4.96 7.59 6.47
CA GLN A 28 -5.62 6.55 7.27
C GLN A 28 -5.03 5.13 7.08
N ASN A 29 -4.30 4.88 5.99
CA ASN A 29 -3.84 3.54 5.59
C ASN A 29 -2.47 3.12 6.17
N PRO A 30 -1.66 4.02 6.78
CA PRO A 30 -0.57 3.61 7.65
C PRO A 30 -1.05 3.31 9.08
N LEU A 31 -0.92 2.06 9.52
CA LEU A 31 -1.09 1.69 10.93
C LEU A 31 0.23 1.88 11.68
N ILE A 32 0.18 2.59 12.81
CA ILE A 32 1.35 2.88 13.64
C ILE A 32 1.20 2.17 14.98
N ASP A 33 2.17 1.32 15.31
CA ASP A 33 2.34 0.82 16.67
C ASP A 33 3.12 1.87 17.48
N ARG A 34 2.46 2.46 18.47
CA ARG A 34 3.04 3.53 19.31
C ARG A 34 4.11 3.02 20.28
N ARG A 35 4.15 1.72 20.59
CA ARG A 35 5.17 1.14 21.49
C ARG A 35 6.47 0.89 20.75
N THR A 36 6.39 0.47 19.49
CA THR A 36 7.56 0.11 18.67
C THR A 36 7.92 1.18 17.63
N ASN A 37 7.05 2.17 17.42
CA ASN A 37 7.10 3.14 16.31
C ASN A 37 7.15 2.48 14.91
N ALA A 38 6.69 1.23 14.81
CA ALA A 38 6.60 0.50 13.56
C ALA A 38 5.36 0.94 12.76
N LEU A 39 5.53 1.12 11.46
CA LEU A 39 4.48 1.47 10.52
C LEU A 39 4.24 0.30 9.55
N LYS A 40 2.95 -0.05 9.37
CA LYS A 40 2.51 -1.03 8.38
C LYS A 40 1.50 -0.40 7.44
N LEU A 41 1.69 -0.60 6.14
CA LEU A 41 0.71 -0.20 5.13
C LEU A 41 -0.44 -1.22 5.12
N VAL A 42 -1.67 -0.74 5.04
CA VAL A 42 -2.88 -1.56 4.93
C VAL A 42 -3.79 -1.08 3.80
N ASP A 43 -4.86 -1.82 3.56
CA ASP A 43 -5.87 -1.54 2.54
C ASP A 43 -5.31 -1.61 1.11
N PHE A 44 -5.02 -2.84 0.71
CA PHE A 44 -4.65 -3.20 -0.67
C PHE A 44 -5.88 -3.49 -1.54
N GLY A 45 -7.09 -3.05 -1.14
CA GLY A 45 -8.33 -3.33 -1.88
C GLY A 45 -8.32 -2.77 -3.31
N LEU A 46 -7.58 -1.67 -3.53
CA LEU A 46 -7.31 -1.12 -4.85
C LEU A 46 -5.94 -1.50 -5.41
N ALA A 47 -5.21 -2.43 -4.78
CA ALA A 47 -3.88 -2.78 -5.26
C ALA A 47 -3.93 -3.52 -6.60
N ARG A 48 -2.88 -3.36 -7.41
CA ARG A 48 -2.82 -3.94 -8.76
C ARG A 48 -1.47 -4.59 -9.03
N ALA A 49 -1.49 -5.84 -9.49
CA ALA A 49 -0.30 -6.51 -10.02
C ALA A 49 0.06 -5.94 -11.41
N LEU A 50 1.32 -5.59 -11.62
CA LEU A 50 1.86 -5.12 -12.90
C LEU A 50 1.96 -6.29 -13.88
N GLY A 51 1.31 -6.17 -15.03
CA GLY A 51 1.43 -7.13 -16.15
C GLY A 51 0.33 -8.17 -16.27
N ILE A 52 -0.61 -8.26 -15.32
CA ILE A 52 -1.85 -9.02 -15.52
C ILE A 52 -2.93 -8.04 -15.95
N LEU A 53 -3.39 -8.17 -17.20
CA LEU A 53 -4.66 -7.62 -17.68
C LEU A 53 -5.79 -8.29 -16.88
N VAL A 54 -5.95 -7.96 -15.60
CA VAL A 54 -7.15 -8.32 -14.85
C VAL A 54 -8.24 -7.44 -15.44
N ARG A 55 -8.93 -7.96 -16.45
CA ARG A 55 -10.16 -7.37 -17.00
C ARG A 55 -11.00 -6.95 -15.80
N THR A 56 -11.28 -5.66 -15.70
CA THR A 56 -12.16 -5.15 -14.66
C THR A 56 -13.55 -5.70 -14.97
N PHE A 57 -13.92 -6.82 -14.36
CA PHE A 57 -15.32 -7.23 -14.29
C PHE A 57 -15.93 -6.45 -13.13
N THR A 58 -16.29 -5.19 -13.38
CA THR A 58 -17.30 -4.52 -12.56
C THR A 58 -18.64 -5.16 -12.94
N HIS A 59 -19.05 -6.19 -12.18
CA HIS A 59 -20.47 -6.47 -12.09
C HIS A 59 -21.06 -5.45 -11.12
N GLU A 60 -21.61 -4.39 -11.70
CA GLU A 60 -22.59 -3.54 -11.03
C GLU A 60 -23.83 -4.41 -10.78
N VAL A 61 -24.26 -4.50 -9.51
CA VAL A 61 -25.58 -4.98 -9.08
C VAL A 61 -26.44 -3.77 -8.82
#